data_AF-A0A852JYA4-F1
#
_entry.id   AF-A0A852JYA4-F1
#
_cell.length_a   1.000
_cell.length_b   1.000
_cell.length_c   1.000
_cell.angle_alpha   90.00
_cell.angle_beta   90.00
_cell.angle_gamma   90.00
#
_symmetry.space_group_name_H-M   'P 1'
#
loop_
_entity.id
_entity.type
_entity.pdbx_description
1 polymer ?
#
loop_
_entity_poly.entity_id
_entity_poly.type
_entity_poly.pdbx_seq_one_letter_code
_entity_poly.pdbx_strand_id
1 'polypeptide(L)'
;KEKVCGNLTLQHHMLEPVQRIPRYEMLLKDYLRKLPQDSLDWKDAEKSLEIISTAASHSNSAIRKMENLKKLLEIYEMLGEEEDIVNPSNELIKEGQILKLAARNTSAQERYLFL
;
A
#
# COMPACT_ATOMS: atom_id res chain seq x y z
N LYS A 1 -18.29 -7.54 26.25
CA LYS A 1 -16.91 -7.88 25.80
C LYS A 1 -16.50 -9.16 26.49
N GLU A 2 -16.28 -10.25 25.75
CA GLU A 2 -15.87 -11.53 26.34
C GLU A 2 -14.37 -11.51 26.67
N LYS A 3 -14.00 -12.05 27.84
CA LYS A 3 -12.59 -12.15 28.29
C LYS A 3 -11.69 -12.92 27.30
N VAL A 4 -12.26 -13.85 26.55
CA VAL A 4 -11.57 -14.70 25.57
C VAL A 4 -10.95 -13.87 24.44
N CYS A 5 -11.56 -12.74 24.08
CA CYS A 5 -11.10 -11.86 22.99
C CYS A 5 -10.24 -10.68 23.47
N GLY A 6 -9.70 -10.74 24.69
CA GLY A 6 -8.81 -9.71 25.24
C GLY A 6 -9.45 -8.31 25.37
N ASN A 7 -10.79 -8.23 25.41
CA ASN A 7 -11.56 -6.97 25.38
C ASN A 7 -11.35 -6.09 24.12
N LEU A 8 -10.77 -6.64 23.05
CA LEU A 8 -10.57 -5.97 21.78
C LEU A 8 -11.84 -6.01 20.91
N THR A 9 -11.98 -5.04 20.01
CA THR A 9 -13.06 -5.05 19.00
C THR A 9 -12.71 -5.98 17.85
N LEU A 10 -13.69 -6.40 17.05
CA LEU A 10 -13.44 -7.19 15.84
C LEU A 10 -12.44 -6.50 14.90
N GLN A 11 -12.54 -5.18 14.74
CA GLN A 11 -11.61 -4.40 13.91
C GLN A 11 -10.16 -4.53 14.38
N HIS A 12 -9.91 -4.61 15.68
CA HIS A 12 -8.56 -4.84 16.21
C HIS A 12 -8.05 -6.24 15.84
N HIS A 13 -8.89 -7.28 15.96
CA HIS A 13 -8.53 -8.64 15.55
C HIS A 13 -8.27 -8.75 14.04
N MET A 14 -8.99 -7.99 13.22
CA MET A 14 -8.78 -7.94 11.76
C MET A 14 -7.46 -7.29 11.37
N LEU A 15 -6.78 -6.57 12.26
CA LEU A 15 -5.44 -6.04 12.03
C LEU A 15 -4.34 -7.09 12.25
N GLU A 16 -4.57 -8.11 13.08
CA GLU A 16 -3.54 -9.10 13.42
C GLU A 16 -2.98 -9.83 12.18
N PRO A 17 -3.78 -10.30 11.21
CA PRO A 17 -3.24 -10.96 10.02
C PRO A 17 -2.31 -10.05 9.20
N VAL A 18 -2.65 -8.77 9.09
CA VAL A 18 -1.84 -7.77 8.37
C VAL A 18 -0.51 -7.55 9.10
N GLN A 19 -0.51 -7.56 10.43
CA GLN A 19 0.68 -7.35 11.26
C GLN A 19 1.59 -8.58 11.37
N ARG A 20 1.10 -9.79 11.08
CA ARG A 20 1.88 -11.03 11.23
C ARG A 20 3.08 -11.11 10.29
N ILE A 21 2.91 -10.73 9.03
CA ILE A 21 3.97 -10.80 8.02
C ILE A 21 5.18 -9.92 8.40
N PRO A 22 5.03 -8.60 8.65
CA PRO A 22 6.16 -7.76 9.06
C PRO A 22 6.75 -8.20 10.39
N ARG A 23 5.93 -8.75 11.31
CA ARG A 23 6.42 -9.29 12.58
C ARG A 23 7.34 -10.50 12.38
N TYR A 24 6.97 -11.46 11.54
CA TYR A 24 7.84 -12.61 11.26
C TYR A 24 9.13 -12.20 10.56
N GLU A 25 9.06 -11.23 9.64
CA GLU A 25 10.26 -10.70 8.98
C GLU A 25 11.24 -10.12 10.01
N MET A 26 10.73 -9.29 10.94
CA MET A 26 11.53 -8.68 12.00
C MET A 26 12.12 -9.74 12.93
N LEU A 27 11.34 -10.74 13.35
CA LEU A 27 11.80 -11.81 14.22
C LEU A 27 12.88 -12.69 13.56
N LEU A 28 12.72 -13.02 12.28
CA LEU A 28 13.70 -13.83 11.53
C LEU A 28 15.00 -13.08 11.28
N LYS A 29 14.94 -11.78 10.96
CA LYS A 29 16.14 -10.90 10.90
C LYS A 29 16.88 -10.91 12.23
N ASP A 30 16.14 -10.77 13.33
CA ASP A 30 16.73 -10.74 14.67
C ASP A 30 17.30 -12.09 15.10
N TYR A 31 16.70 -13.18 14.65
CA TYR A 31 17.17 -14.54 14.85
C TYR A 31 18.49 -14.79 14.12
N LEU A 32 18.55 -14.52 12.81
CA LEU A 32 19.76 -14.68 11.99
C LEU A 32 20.93 -13.86 12.53
N ARG A 33 20.67 -12.65 13.03
CA ARG A 33 21.69 -11.78 13.64
C ARG A 33 22.33 -12.40 14.89
N LYS A 34 21.60 -13.25 15.62
CA LYS A 34 22.06 -13.89 16.86
C LYS A 34 22.57 -15.31 16.64
N LEU A 35 22.34 -15.87 15.45
CA LEU A 35 22.70 -17.24 15.14
C LEU A 35 24.19 -17.34 14.76
N PRO A 36 24.96 -18.30 15.31
CA PRO A 36 26.31 -18.58 14.84
C PRO A 36 26.31 -18.95 13.36
N GLN A 37 27.32 -18.50 12.60
CA GLN A 37 27.43 -18.79 11.16
C GLN A 37 27.57 -20.29 10.85
N ASP A 38 28.12 -21.05 11.80
CA ASP A 38 28.34 -22.49 11.67
C ASP A 38 27.10 -23.32 12.06
N SER A 39 26.01 -22.65 12.43
CA SER A 39 24.76 -23.31 12.80
C SER A 39 24.15 -24.02 11.59
N LEU A 40 23.69 -25.26 11.81
CA LEU A 40 22.95 -26.03 10.83
C LEU A 40 21.66 -25.32 10.38
N ASP A 41 21.09 -24.49 11.25
CA ASP A 41 19.83 -23.77 11.02
C ASP A 41 20.02 -22.46 10.23
N TRP A 42 21.26 -22.03 9.96
CA TRP A 42 21.53 -20.73 9.35
C TRP A 42 20.93 -20.61 7.94
N LYS A 43 21.11 -21.65 7.11
CA LYS A 43 20.55 -21.69 5.75
C LYS A 43 19.02 -21.74 5.73
N ASP A 44 18.42 -22.49 6.65
CA ASP A 44 16.97 -22.62 6.72
C ASP A 44 16.31 -21.33 7.23
N ALA A 45 16.95 -20.65 8.20
CA ALA A 45 16.53 -19.35 8.68
C ALA A 45 16.67 -18.25 7.60
N GLU A 46 17.75 -18.26 6.82
CA GLU A 46 17.96 -17.34 5.70
C GLU A 46 16.87 -17.52 4.63
N LYS A 47 16.62 -18.76 4.22
CA LYS A 47 15.56 -19.10 3.26
C LYS A 47 14.18 -18.71 3.78
N SER A 48 13.91 -18.91 5.06
CA SER A 48 12.65 -18.51 5.69
C SER A 48 12.47 -16.99 5.66
N LEU A 49 13.54 -16.23 5.89
CA LEU A 49 13.52 -14.77 5.79
C LEU A 49 13.24 -14.31 4.36
N GLU A 50 13.85 -14.95 3.35
CA GLU A 50 13.60 -14.64 1.94
C GLU A 50 12.12 -14.84 1.55
N ILE A 51 11.53 -15.96 1.96
CA ILE A 51 10.12 -16.28 1.70
C ILE A 51 9.21 -15.23 2.34
N ILE A 52 9.44 -14.89 3.61
CA ILE A 52 8.63 -13.90 4.33
C ILE A 52 8.79 -12.50 3.73
N SER A 53 10.01 -12.10 3.38
CA SER A 53 10.29 -10.81 2.72
C SER A 53 9.57 -10.71 1.37
N THR A 54 9.57 -11.79 0.60
CA THR A 54 8.84 -11.87 -0.68
C THR A 54 7.34 -11.74 -0.46
N ALA A 55 6.78 -12.47 0.51
CA ALA A 55 5.36 -12.38 0.87
C ALA A 55 4.96 -10.98 1.36
N ALA A 56 5.82 -10.33 2.16
CA ALA A 56 5.64 -8.95 2.62
C ALA A 56 5.61 -7.98 1.44
N SER A 57 6.56 -8.11 0.52
CA SER A 57 6.67 -7.26 -0.68
C SER A 57 5.45 -7.42 -1.58
N HIS A 58 4.99 -8.66 -1.82
CA HIS A 58 3.78 -8.93 -2.58
C HIS A 58 2.53 -8.35 -1.91
N SER A 59 2.40 -8.50 -0.59
CA SER A 59 1.26 -7.95 0.16
C SER A 59 1.22 -6.43 0.10
N ASN A 60 2.36 -5.77 0.29
CA ASN A 60 2.49 -4.31 0.19
C ASN A 60 2.16 -3.81 -1.23
N SER A 61 2.61 -4.53 -2.26
CA SER A 61 2.27 -4.26 -3.66
C SER A 61 0.76 -4.33 -3.90
N ALA A 62 0.09 -5.38 -3.40
CA ALA A 62 -1.35 -5.53 -3.53
C ALA A 62 -2.13 -4.42 -2.81
N ILE A 63 -1.70 -4.03 -1.61
CA ILE A 63 -2.30 -2.92 -0.87
C ILE A 63 -2.18 -1.61 -1.66
N ARG A 64 -0.99 -1.29 -2.17
CA ARG A 64 -0.76 -0.07 -2.98
C ARG A 64 -1.63 -0.05 -4.24
N LYS A 65 -1.77 -1.18 -4.93
CA LYS A 65 -2.65 -1.29 -6.11
C LYS A 65 -4.11 -1.05 -5.75
N MET A 66 -4.57 -1.57 -4.62
CA MET A 66 -5.94 -1.33 -4.13
C MET A 66 -6.17 0.14 -3.77
N GLU A 67 -5.22 0.77 -3.08
CA GLU A 67 -5.28 2.20 -2.75
C GLU A 67 -5.29 3.08 -4.00
N ASN A 68 -4.46 2.76 -4.99
CA ASN A 68 -4.45 3.45 -6.29
C ASN A 68 -5.79 3.30 -7.02
N LEU A 69 -6.32 2.08 -7.12
CA LEU A 69 -7.63 1.84 -7.74
C LEU A 69 -8.73 2.63 -7.04
N LYS A 70 -8.74 2.64 -5.70
CA LYS A 70 -9.72 3.40 -4.92
C LYS A 70 -9.63 4.89 -5.25
N LYS A 71 -8.43 5.45 -5.31
CA LYS A 71 -8.23 6.88 -5.62
C LYS A 71 -8.65 7.23 -7.05
N LEU A 72 -8.39 6.37 -8.02
CA LEU A 72 -8.85 6.55 -9.40
C LEU A 72 -10.39 6.55 -9.50
N LEU A 73 -11.06 5.65 -8.75
CA LEU A 73 -12.53 5.62 -8.70
C LEU A 73 -13.10 6.90 -8.08
N GLU A 74 -12.50 7.40 -6.99
CA GLU A 74 -12.90 8.68 -6.38
C GLU A 74 -12.76 9.85 -7.37
N ILE A 75 -11.69 9.88 -8.18
CA ILE A 75 -11.49 10.91 -9.23
C ILE A 75 -12.51 10.77 -10.35
N TYR A 76 -12.79 9.54 -10.78
CA TYR A 76 -13.79 9.27 -11.80
C TYR A 76 -15.18 9.76 -11.38
N GLU A 77 -15.60 9.48 -10.14
CA GLU A 77 -16.86 9.99 -9.59
C GLU A 77 -16.92 11.54 -9.60
N MET A 78 -15.79 12.22 -9.33
CA MET A 78 -15.72 13.69 -9.37
C MET A 78 -15.81 14.27 -10.79
N LEU A 79 -15.35 13.54 -11.81
CA LEU A 79 -15.27 14.02 -13.19
C LEU A 79 -16.55 13.77 -14.01
N GLY A 80 -17.55 13.08 -13.45
CA GLY A 80 -18.86 12.91 -14.08
C GLY A 80 -18.92 11.84 -15.16
N GLU A 81 -18.22 10.72 -14.95
CA GLU A 81 -18.33 9.49 -15.75
C GLU A 81 -17.76 9.52 -17.19
N GLU A 82 -16.77 10.38 -17.50
CA GLU A 82 -16.09 10.29 -18.81
C GLU A 82 -15.30 8.95 -18.97
N GLU A 83 -15.66 8.16 -19.99
CA GLU A 83 -15.23 6.76 -20.17
C GLU A 83 -13.70 6.55 -20.33
N ASP A 84 -12.95 7.57 -20.75
CA ASP A 84 -11.54 7.43 -21.16
C ASP A 84 -10.49 7.47 -20.02
N ILE A 85 -10.91 7.72 -18.76
CA ILE A 85 -9.98 7.93 -17.63
C ILE A 85 -9.69 6.63 -16.85
N VAL A 86 -10.54 5.61 -16.99
CA VAL A 86 -10.48 4.38 -16.18
C VAL A 86 -9.58 3.33 -16.84
N ASN A 87 -8.27 3.52 -16.76
CA ASN A 87 -7.30 2.45 -17.00
C ASN A 87 -6.70 2.00 -15.66
N PRO A 88 -6.78 0.70 -15.30
CA PRO A 88 -6.17 0.17 -14.07
C PRO A 88 -4.65 0.37 -13.97
N SER A 89 -4.00 0.71 -15.08
CA SER A 89 -2.57 1.02 -15.16
C SER A 89 -2.25 2.49 -14.87
N ASN A 90 -3.26 3.36 -14.74
CA ASN A 90 -3.05 4.77 -14.40
C ASN A 90 -2.56 4.89 -12.95
N GLU A 91 -1.72 5.87 -12.69
CA GLU A 91 -1.26 6.23 -11.35
C GLU A 91 -1.42 7.73 -11.20
N LEU A 92 -2.05 8.18 -10.11
CA LEU A 92 -2.12 9.60 -9.81
C LEU A 92 -0.75 10.07 -9.31
N ILE A 93 -0.13 10.95 -10.07
CA ILE A 93 1.15 11.57 -9.74
C ILE A 93 0.91 12.78 -8.84
N LYS A 94 -0.07 13.62 -9.19
CA LYS A 94 -0.34 14.87 -8.45
C LYS A 94 -1.75 15.40 -8.67
N GLU A 95 -2.26 16.16 -7.72
CA GLU A 95 -3.51 16.91 -7.86
C GLU A 95 -3.42 18.31 -7.24
N GLY A 96 -4.27 19.24 -7.67
CA GLY A 96 -4.43 20.54 -7.02
C GLY A 96 -5.00 21.65 -7.90
N GLN A 97 -5.18 22.82 -7.29
CA GLN A 97 -5.63 24.03 -8.00
C GLN A 97 -4.51 24.62 -8.86
N ILE A 98 -4.86 25.00 -10.08
CA ILE A 98 -3.99 25.67 -11.04
C ILE A 98 -4.71 26.88 -11.65
N LEU A 99 -3.91 27.85 -12.09
CA LEU A 99 -4.39 28.95 -12.94
C LEU A 99 -4.03 28.63 -14.39
N LYS A 100 -5.03 28.23 -15.18
CA LYS A 100 -4.87 27.97 -16.62
C LYS A 100 -4.88 29.30 -17.37
N LEU A 101 -3.77 29.60 -18.05
CA LEU A 101 -3.65 30.76 -18.94
C LEU A 101 -3.89 30.31 -20.39
N ALA A 102 -4.86 30.93 -21.06
CA ALA A 102 -5.16 30.65 -22.46
C ALA A 102 -4.19 31.40 -23.39
N ALA A 103 -3.50 30.65 -24.25
CA ALA A 103 -2.46 31.18 -25.14
C ALA A 103 -2.96 32.25 -26.16
N ARG A 104 -4.26 32.25 -26.49
CA ARG A 104 -4.83 33.07 -27.58
C ARG A 104 -5.63 34.29 -27.14
N ASN A 105 -6.18 34.31 -25.93
CA ASN A 105 -7.09 35.38 -25.49
C ASN A 105 -6.78 35.94 -24.10
N THR A 106 -5.60 35.60 -23.55
CA THR A 106 -5.09 36.10 -22.24
C THR A 106 -6.05 35.85 -21.07
N SER A 107 -7.03 34.97 -21.22
CA SER A 107 -7.95 34.61 -20.15
C SER A 107 -7.26 33.69 -19.14
N ALA A 108 -7.47 33.97 -17.86
CA ALA A 108 -6.99 33.17 -16.75
C ALA A 108 -8.19 32.47 -16.09
N GLN A 109 -8.08 31.16 -15.89
CA GLN A 109 -9.16 30.34 -15.34
C GLN A 109 -8.63 29.47 -14.21
N GLU A 110 -9.25 29.54 -13.04
CA GLU A 110 -8.98 28.59 -11.96
C GLU A 110 -9.54 27.22 -12.31
N ARG A 111 -8.70 26.18 -12.19
CA ARG A 111 -9.06 24.79 -12.48
C ARG A 111 -8.47 23.89 -11.41
N TYR A 112 -9.14 22.78 -11.12
CA TYR A 112 -8.55 21.68 -10.36
C TYR A 112 -8.01 20.65 -11.36
N LEU A 113 -6.75 20.28 -11.23
CA LEU A 113 -6.07 19.34 -12.14
C LEU A 113 -5.77 18.03 -11.40
N PHE A 114 -5.96 16.91 -12.09
CA PHE A 114 -5.44 15.60 -11.75
C PHE A 114 -4.39 15.23 -12.81
N LEU A 115 -3.19 14.82 -12.37
CA LEU A 115 -2.07 14.40 -13.21
C LEU A 115 -1.70 12.95 -12.90
#